data_AF-A0A060C1V4-F1
#
_entry.id   AF-A0A060C1V4-F1
#
_cell.length_a   1.000
_cell.length_b   1.000
_cell.length_c   1.000
_cell.angle_alpha   90.00
_cell.angle_beta   90.00
_cell.angle_gamma   90.00
#
_symmetry.space_group_name_H-M   'P 1'
#
loop_
_entity.id
_entity.type
_entity.pdbx_description
1 polymer ?
#
loop_
_entity_poly.entity_id
_entity_poly.type
_entity_poly.pdbx_seq_one_letter_code
_entity_poly.pdbx_strand_id
1 'polypeptide(L)'
;LTSDKFKEWDIRIPFDVFKGVDETYLHLRYTGDRAELYNDYMLSDDDFNSNVPWHIGLGRQEHGVTGKIMRLVIYPLRPSEKIFFDASPTSGSSDQCIIKQFKVIPEYRVKVK
;
A
#
# COMPACT_ATOMS: atom_id res chain seq x y z
N LEU A 1 -7.86 4.96 27.34
CA LEU A 1 -7.72 5.28 25.91
C LEU A 1 -6.44 4.63 25.42
N THR A 2 -6.53 3.37 25.02
CA THR A 2 -5.40 2.64 24.44
C THR A 2 -5.09 3.34 23.12
N SER A 3 -3.93 3.99 23.03
CA SER A 3 -3.47 4.63 21.80
C SER A 3 -3.50 3.59 20.67
N ASP A 4 -4.32 3.85 19.64
CA ASP A 4 -4.27 3.12 18.38
C ASP A 4 -2.88 3.37 17.77
N LYS A 5 -1.92 2.48 18.07
CA LYS A 5 -0.57 2.59 17.53
C LYS A 5 -0.56 2.06 16.10
N PHE A 6 -1.03 2.88 15.17
CA PHE A 6 -0.68 2.70 13.77
C PHE A 6 0.85 2.76 13.62
N LYS A 7 1.35 2.21 12.52
CA LYS A 7 2.74 2.42 12.10
C LYS A 7 2.76 3.12 10.76
N GLU A 8 3.80 3.91 10.55
CA GLU A 8 3.98 4.67 9.33
C GLU A 8 5.36 4.43 8.71
N TRP A 9 5.42 4.58 7.40
CA TRP A 9 6.62 4.45 6.59
C TRP A 9 6.66 5.54 5.51
N ASP A 10 7.86 6.06 5.26
CA ASP A 10 8.13 6.94 4.13
C ASP A 10 8.52 6.12 2.90
N ILE A 11 7.76 6.27 1.83
CA ILE A 11 8.04 5.71 0.50
C ILE A 11 8.58 6.83 -0.39
N ARG A 12 9.88 6.77 -0.69
CA ARG A 12 10.53 7.75 -1.57
C ARG A 12 10.35 7.33 -3.03
N ILE A 13 9.64 8.15 -3.81
CA ILE A 13 9.41 7.91 -5.24
C ILE A 13 10.50 8.63 -6.05
N PRO A 14 11.29 7.93 -6.87
CA PRO A 14 12.35 8.56 -7.64
C PRO A 14 11.81 9.41 -8.80
N PHE A 15 12.62 10.37 -9.28
CA PHE A 15 12.21 11.26 -10.37
C PHE A 15 12.03 10.54 -11.73
N ASP A 16 12.65 9.38 -11.88
CA ASP A 16 12.65 8.58 -13.10
C ASP A 16 11.77 7.32 -12.97
N VAL A 17 10.81 7.31 -12.03
CA VAL A 17 9.94 6.16 -11.75
C VAL A 17 9.14 5.65 -12.98
N PHE A 18 8.90 6.49 -13.97
CA PHE A 18 8.20 6.14 -15.22
C PHE A 18 9.13 6.05 -16.45
N LYS A 19 10.45 6.15 -16.26
CA LYS A 19 11.38 6.16 -17.39
C LYS A 19 11.43 4.80 -18.09
N GLY A 20 10.97 4.78 -19.35
CA GLY A 20 11.03 3.59 -20.20
C GLY A 20 9.93 2.55 -19.92
N VAL A 21 8.92 2.91 -19.12
CA VAL A 21 7.75 2.08 -18.80
C VAL A 21 6.48 2.89 -19.09
N ASP A 22 5.36 2.20 -19.28
CA ASP A 22 4.04 2.84 -19.45
C ASP A 22 3.42 3.18 -18.08
N GLU A 23 3.62 2.30 -17.10
CA GLU A 23 3.13 2.44 -15.73
C GLU A 23 4.09 1.73 -14.75
N THR A 24 4.08 2.16 -13.49
CA THR A 24 4.77 1.52 -12.38
C THR A 24 3.79 1.26 -11.25
N TYR A 25 3.64 -0.01 -10.86
CA TYR A 25 2.77 -0.40 -9.74
C TYR A 25 3.58 -0.67 -8.48
N LEU A 26 3.04 -0.28 -7.33
CA LEU A 26 3.46 -0.79 -6.03
C LEU A 26 2.57 -1.97 -5.66
N HIS A 27 3.18 -3.08 -5.29
CA HIS A 27 2.51 -4.29 -4.82
C HIS A 27 2.89 -4.51 -3.35
N LEU A 28 1.93 -4.37 -2.45
CA LEU A 28 2.11 -4.43 -1.01
C LEU A 28 1.34 -5.61 -0.42
N ARG A 29 1.96 -6.38 0.48
CA ARG A 29 1.26 -7.27 1.41
C ARG A 29 1.59 -6.86 2.82
N TYR A 30 0.60 -6.83 3.71
CA TYR A 30 0.81 -6.40 5.09
C TYR A 30 -0.01 -7.20 6.11
N THR A 31 0.28 -6.97 7.39
CA THR A 31 -0.60 -7.31 8.52
C THR A 31 -1.15 -6.04 9.12
N GLY A 32 -2.41 -6.12 9.55
CA GLY A 32 -3.22 -4.98 9.98
C GLY A 32 -4.65 -5.15 9.52
N ASP A 33 -5.51 -4.22 9.89
CA ASP A 33 -6.88 -4.10 9.39
C ASP A 33 -6.90 -3.36 8.05
N ARG A 34 -6.41 -2.12 8.04
CA ARG A 34 -6.38 -1.29 6.84
C ARG A 34 -5.05 -0.58 6.67
N ALA A 35 -4.78 -0.17 5.43
CA ALA A 35 -3.66 0.66 5.08
C ALA A 35 -4.13 1.87 4.25
N GLU A 36 -3.42 2.98 4.42
CA GLU A 36 -3.69 4.24 3.73
C GLU A 36 -2.36 4.77 3.17
N LEU A 37 -2.37 5.24 1.92
CA LEU A 37 -1.23 5.87 1.27
C LEU A 37 -1.54 7.35 1.06
N TYR A 38 -0.71 8.21 1.62
CA TYR A 38 -0.83 9.66 1.49
C TYR A 38 0.20 10.24 0.54
N ASN A 39 -0.24 11.15 -0.32
CA ASN A 39 0.59 12.05 -1.09
C ASN A 39 0.52 13.44 -0.43
N ASP A 40 1.59 13.82 0.27
CA ASP A 40 1.61 14.97 1.19
C ASP A 40 0.55 14.82 2.31
N TYR A 41 -0.53 15.58 2.26
CA TYR A 41 -1.64 15.53 3.24
C TYR A 41 -2.91 14.90 2.67
N MET A 42 -2.89 14.47 1.40
CA MET A 42 -4.05 13.97 0.69
C MET A 42 -4.01 12.44 0.67
N LEU A 43 -5.13 11.81 0.99
CA LEU A 43 -5.30 10.37 0.82
C LEU A 43 -5.24 10.08 -0.69
N SER A 44 -4.26 9.27 -1.08
CA SER A 44 -3.97 8.95 -2.48
C SER A 44 -4.60 7.61 -2.88
N ASP A 45 -4.55 6.64 -1.98
CA ASP A 45 -5.08 5.28 -2.16
C ASP A 45 -5.24 4.62 -0.77
N ASP A 46 -6.14 3.65 -0.63
CA ASP A 46 -6.37 2.89 0.62
C ASP A 46 -6.77 1.45 0.35
N ASP A 47 -6.62 0.60 1.37
CA ASP A 47 -6.94 -0.83 1.28
C ASP A 47 -7.41 -1.37 2.63
N PHE A 48 -8.46 -2.20 2.60
CA PHE A 48 -8.83 -3.06 3.73
C PHE A 48 -8.24 -4.45 3.50
N ASN A 49 -7.50 -4.94 4.50
CA ASN A 49 -6.71 -6.16 4.39
C ASN A 49 -7.59 -7.40 4.26
N SER A 50 -7.80 -7.84 3.03
CA SER A 50 -8.47 -9.11 2.68
C SER A 50 -7.48 -10.29 2.56
N ASN A 51 -6.22 -10.12 2.98
CA ASN A 51 -5.08 -11.05 2.81
C ASN A 51 -4.63 -11.29 1.35
N VAL A 52 -5.02 -10.42 0.42
CA VAL A 52 -4.51 -10.35 -0.96
C VAL A 52 -3.50 -9.19 -1.10
N PRO A 53 -2.65 -9.15 -2.15
CA PRO A 53 -1.82 -8.00 -2.41
C PRO A 53 -2.65 -6.76 -2.75
N TRP A 54 -2.33 -5.63 -2.11
CA TRP A 54 -2.79 -4.31 -2.53
C TRP A 54 -1.94 -3.82 -3.71
N HIS A 55 -2.61 -3.37 -4.76
CA HIS A 55 -2.00 -2.92 -6.02
C HIS A 55 -2.27 -1.43 -6.24
N ILE A 56 -1.20 -0.63 -6.28
CA ILE A 56 -1.28 0.84 -6.38
C ILE A 56 -0.60 1.26 -7.68
N GLY A 57 -1.34 1.86 -8.62
CA GLY A 57 -0.77 2.39 -9.86
C GLY A 57 -0.25 3.83 -9.66
N LEU A 58 1.05 4.05 -9.74
CA LEU A 58 1.66 5.35 -9.45
C LEU A 58 1.32 6.43 -10.50
N GLY A 59 1.14 6.05 -11.75
CA GLY A 59 0.80 6.94 -12.87
C GLY A 59 -0.68 7.33 -12.93
N ARG A 60 -1.53 6.70 -12.12
CA ARG A 60 -2.98 6.96 -12.05
C ARG A 60 -3.40 7.83 -10.87
N GLN A 61 -2.43 8.26 -10.05
CA GLN A 61 -2.70 9.10 -8.89
C GLN A 61 -3.17 10.49 -9.35
N GLU A 62 -4.20 11.04 -8.69
CA GLU A 62 -4.76 12.37 -9.03
C GLU A 62 -3.67 13.46 -9.00
N HIS A 63 -2.77 13.35 -8.03
CA HIS A 63 -1.61 14.22 -7.91
C HIS A 63 -0.33 13.46 -8.25
N GLY A 64 0.53 14.10 -9.06
CA GLY A 64 1.82 13.53 -9.45
C GLY A 64 2.66 13.11 -8.24
N VAL A 65 3.31 11.95 -8.37
CA VAL A 65 4.09 11.31 -7.29
C VAL A 65 5.60 11.42 -7.48
N THR A 66 6.05 11.76 -8.69
CA THR A 66 7.46 11.78 -9.08
C THR A 66 8.30 12.69 -8.17
N GLY A 67 9.38 12.15 -7.60
CA GLY A 67 10.28 12.89 -6.71
C GLY A 67 9.73 13.17 -5.31
N LYS A 68 8.54 12.67 -4.97
CA LYS A 68 7.89 12.89 -3.67
C LYS A 68 8.21 11.80 -2.65
N ILE A 69 7.91 12.11 -1.38
CA ILE A 69 7.83 11.13 -0.30
C ILE A 69 6.36 10.89 0.00
N MET A 70 5.89 9.69 -0.29
CA MET A 70 4.53 9.26 0.06
C MET A 70 4.55 8.61 1.44
N ARG A 71 3.51 8.82 2.25
CA ARG A 71 3.41 8.23 3.60
C ARG A 71 2.45 7.07 3.59
N LEU A 72 2.95 5.87 3.88
CA LEU A 72 2.14 4.69 4.11
C LEU A 72 1.81 4.59 5.60
N VAL A 73 0.54 4.41 5.94
CA VAL A 73 0.05 4.20 7.30
C VAL A 73 -0.68 2.86 7.36
N ILE A 74 -0.37 2.03 8.36
CA ILE A 74 -1.04 0.74 8.58
C ILE A 74 -1.62 0.70 9.99
N TYR A 75 -2.90 0.35 10.06
CA TYR A 75 -3.67 0.25 11.31
C TYR A 75 -3.73 -1.21 11.78
N PRO A 76 -3.62 -1.48 13.09
CA PRO A 76 -3.67 -2.84 13.63
C PRO A 76 -5.08 -3.42 13.51
N LEU A 77 -5.18 -4.76 13.44
CA LEU A 77 -6.44 -5.47 13.41
C LEU A 77 -7.08 -5.50 14.81
N ARG A 78 -8.22 -4.84 14.98
CA ARG A 78 -8.88 -4.79 16.29
C ARG A 78 -9.61 -6.10 16.59
N PRO A 79 -9.47 -6.67 17.81
CA PRO A 79 -10.13 -7.92 18.18
C PRO A 79 -11.66 -7.92 18.07
N SER A 80 -12.30 -6.75 18.09
CA SER A 80 -13.76 -6.59 18.06
C SER A 80 -14.35 -6.31 16.68
N GLU A 81 -13.54 -6.12 15.65
CA GLU A 81 -14.03 -5.81 14.30
C GLU A 81 -14.30 -7.11 13.52
N LYS A 82 -15.53 -7.25 13.01
CA LYS A 82 -15.95 -8.37 12.16
C LYS A 82 -15.46 -8.13 10.74
N ILE A 83 -14.17 -8.32 10.50
CA ILE A 83 -13.61 -8.27 9.15
C ILE A 83 -13.69 -9.66 8.55
N PHE A 84 -14.27 -9.73 7.35
CA PHE A 84 -14.34 -10.96 6.56
C PHE A 84 -13.07 -11.04 5.71
N PHE A 85 -12.23 -12.04 5.98
CA PHE A 85 -11.04 -12.28 5.18
C PHE A 85 -11.34 -13.32 4.09
N ASP A 86 -10.93 -13.05 2.85
CA ASP A 86 -11.00 -14.04 1.76
C ASP A 86 -10.06 -15.23 2.01
N ALA A 87 -8.99 -15.02 2.79
CA ALA A 87 -8.14 -16.06 3.36
C ALA A 87 -7.88 -15.78 4.83
N SER A 88 -8.09 -16.75 5.73
CA SER A 88 -7.94 -16.52 7.18
C SER A 88 -6.48 -16.15 7.55
N PRO A 89 -6.27 -15.16 8.43
CA PRO A 89 -4.94 -14.82 8.92
C PRO A 89 -4.36 -15.94 9.81
N THR A 90 -3.04 -16.11 9.80
CA THR A 90 -2.34 -17.02 10.70
C THR A 90 -2.49 -16.54 12.15
N SER A 91 -2.81 -17.46 13.07
CA SER A 91 -3.04 -17.15 14.49
C SER A 91 -1.89 -16.36 15.12
N GLY A 92 -2.19 -15.22 15.77
CA GLY A 92 -1.23 -14.42 16.56
C GLY A 92 -0.86 -13.04 15.99
N SER A 93 -1.46 -12.60 14.89
CA SER A 93 -1.09 -11.35 14.19
C SER A 93 -2.04 -10.16 14.39
N SER A 94 -2.99 -10.20 15.34
CA SER A 94 -4.04 -9.16 15.45
C SER A 94 -3.46 -7.76 15.69
N ASP A 95 -2.42 -7.64 16.51
CA ASP A 95 -1.95 -6.33 16.96
C ASP A 95 -0.71 -5.83 16.18
N GLN A 96 -0.37 -6.48 15.07
CA GLN A 96 0.89 -6.22 14.36
C GLN A 96 0.67 -5.46 13.06
N CYS A 97 1.25 -4.26 12.95
CA CYS A 97 1.43 -3.55 11.68
C CYS A 97 2.80 -3.91 11.09
N ILE A 98 2.82 -4.72 10.03
CA ILE A 98 4.05 -5.20 9.37
C ILE A 98 3.87 -5.21 7.86
N ILE A 99 4.87 -4.73 7.14
CA ILE A 99 5.01 -4.94 5.69
C ILE A 99 5.59 -6.34 5.46
N LYS A 100 4.79 -7.27 4.96
CA LYS A 100 5.21 -8.63 4.60
C LYS A 100 5.95 -8.67 3.26
N GLN A 101 5.54 -7.81 2.31
CA GLN A 101 6.14 -7.73 0.99
C GLN A 101 5.92 -6.33 0.41
N PHE A 102 6.94 -5.78 -0.23
CA PHE A 102 6.87 -4.54 -0.97
C PHE A 102 7.61 -4.74 -2.30
N LYS A 103 6.89 -4.64 -3.42
CA LYS A 103 7.45 -4.83 -4.77
C LYS A 103 7.08 -3.66 -5.67
N VAL A 104 8.00 -3.33 -6.56
CA VAL A 104 7.78 -2.38 -7.66
C VAL A 104 7.67 -3.18 -8.94
N ILE A 105 6.57 -3.04 -9.67
CA ILE A 105 6.27 -3.79 -10.88
C ILE A 105 6.16 -2.82 -12.06
N PRO A 106 7.09 -2.85 -13.03
CA PRO A 106 6.99 -2.06 -14.24
C PRO A 106 6.01 -2.70 -15.23
N GLU A 107 5.19 -1.88 -15.89
CA GLU A 107 4.35 -2.28 -17.02
C GLU A 107 4.89 -1.65 -18.31
N TYR A 108 5.08 -2.49 -19.34
CA TYR A 108 5.59 -2.06 -20.63
C TYR A 108 4.48 -2.11 -21.69
N ARG A 109 4.47 -1.11 -22.58
CA ARG A 109 3.61 -1.13 -23.77
C ARG A 109 4.32 -1.81 -24.94
N VAL A 110 3.76 -2.92 -25.41
CA VAL A 110 4.23 -3.62 -26.62
C VAL A 110 3.28 -3.35 -27.78
N LYS A 111 3.81 -3.03 -28.95
CA LYS A 111 3.03 -2.88 -30.20
C LYS A 111 3.40 -4.01 -31.15
N VAL A 112 2.40 -4.75 -31.61
CA VAL A 112 2.55 -5.74 -32.69
C VAL A 112 2.36 -5.02 -34.03
N LYS A 113 3.18 -5.36 -35.02
CA LYS A 113 3.07 -4.88 -36.41
C LYS A 113 2.60 -6.01 -37.31
#